data_AF-A0A348TS92-F1
#
_entry.id   AF-A0A348TS92-F1
#
_cell.length_a   1.000
_cell.length_b   1.000
_cell.length_c   1.000
_cell.angle_alpha   90.00
_cell.angle_beta   90.00
_cell.angle_gamma   90.00
#
_symmetry.space_group_name_H-M   'P 1'
#
loop_
_entity.id
_entity.type
_entity.pdbx_description
1 polymer ?
#
loop_
_entity_poly.entity_id
_entity_poly.type
_entity_poly.pdbx_seq_one_letter_code
_entity_poly.pdbx_strand_id
1 'polypeptide(L)'
;MNFRRWKSAILFIVAVLPNYLFSQALEASQADTLFGKAAYVLAIDYYKEAISKTSDSSMACRCKKQLAKCYSMLNYSTSANSMYKDIIQSCNTDLQDLKNFARHLQKEGEYEKAKRIYSSCYLADSSDVFSYESMYFCDTINQAFDKISDVYLENIQHVNSIYDDVINEVNNDTLLFLSSRKWKTTDKKSLSNNQYPFRMYRCNNVLNERVMLNFQSFGDGLTATDLEDNEIFFSKTEPKLNDSFSNRTAIYRFKRQFFELSKPQKFGFDNDSSSFGHPNLSPDGNFFFFVSDMPGGFGGMDIYMCKKLGNKWSSPINLGNGVNTVYNELFPFYFGQGVLFFSSNGHAGLGGYDVFTTVLKKEKWTNATNLSVPINSKSDDLSLRCDKTKKIFYLSSDRIKGKGGLDVYKIHQFKTSDFRKALN
;
A
#
# COMPACT_ATOMS: atom_id res chain seq x y z
N MET A 1 -51.43 3.68 60.95
CA MET A 1 -50.01 3.22 61.03
C MET A 1 -49.51 2.90 59.64
N ASN A 2 -48.38 3.48 59.28
CA ASN A 2 -47.87 3.64 57.92
C ASN A 2 -47.25 2.35 57.34
N PHE A 3 -47.76 1.86 56.21
CA PHE A 3 -47.03 0.99 55.29
C PHE A 3 -46.93 1.69 53.93
N ARG A 4 -45.95 2.58 53.80
CA ARG A 4 -45.59 3.19 52.51
C ARG A 4 -44.12 3.60 52.53
N ARG A 5 -43.28 2.75 51.93
CA ARG A 5 -41.96 3.02 51.30
C ARG A 5 -41.43 1.65 50.87
N TRP A 6 -40.56 1.59 49.86
CA TRP A 6 -40.03 0.38 49.20
C TRP A 6 -40.77 -0.15 47.94
N LYS A 7 -41.32 0.73 47.09
CA LYS A 7 -41.62 0.38 45.68
C LYS A 7 -41.03 1.32 44.61
N SER A 8 -40.17 2.26 45.00
CA SER A 8 -39.68 3.30 44.09
C SER A 8 -38.20 3.14 43.68
N ALA A 9 -37.51 2.08 44.08
CA ALA A 9 -36.09 1.89 43.79
C ALA A 9 -35.79 0.90 42.65
N ILE A 10 -36.78 0.17 42.12
CA ILE A 10 -36.56 -0.89 41.12
C ILE A 10 -36.89 -0.43 39.68
N LEU A 11 -37.56 0.71 39.48
CA LEU A 11 -37.96 1.17 38.15
C LEU A 11 -36.97 2.14 37.46
N PHE A 12 -35.85 2.50 38.10
CA PHE A 12 -34.86 3.40 37.49
C PHE A 12 -33.66 2.66 36.85
N ILE A 13 -33.57 1.33 37.01
CA ILE A 13 -32.46 0.53 36.47
C ILE A 13 -32.75 0.01 35.05
N VAL A 14 -34.01 0.04 34.58
CA VAL A 14 -34.39 -0.56 33.28
C VAL A 14 -34.34 0.42 32.09
N ALA A 15 -34.25 1.73 32.32
CA ALA A 15 -34.24 2.74 31.24
C ALA A 15 -32.83 3.22 30.81
N VAL A 16 -31.78 2.88 31.55
CA VAL A 16 -30.39 3.30 31.24
C VAL A 16 -29.64 2.24 30.43
N LEU A 17 -30.01 0.96 30.56
CA LEU A 17 -29.39 -0.16 29.86
C LEU A 17 -29.63 -0.20 28.34
N PRO A 18 -30.82 0.15 27.79
CA PRO A 18 -31.00 0.19 26.34
C PRO A 18 -30.14 1.28 25.70
N ASN A 19 -30.13 2.49 26.27
CA ASN A 19 -29.43 3.64 25.68
C ASN A 19 -27.91 3.47 25.64
N TYR A 20 -27.31 2.78 26.63
CA TYR A 20 -25.88 2.48 26.62
C TYR A 20 -25.50 1.44 25.56
N LEU A 21 -26.30 0.36 25.43
CA LEU A 21 -26.09 -0.66 24.40
C LEU A 21 -26.29 -0.10 22.98
N PHE A 22 -27.23 0.83 22.80
CA PHE A 22 -27.43 1.54 21.54
C PHE A 22 -26.27 2.51 21.21
N SER A 23 -25.67 3.18 22.20
CA SER A 23 -24.53 4.09 21.98
C SER A 23 -23.30 3.32 21.50
N GLN A 24 -22.85 2.29 22.23
CA GLN A 24 -21.64 1.52 21.88
C GLN A 24 -21.72 0.85 20.49
N ALA A 25 -22.88 0.34 20.11
CA ALA A 25 -23.11 -0.24 18.80
C ALA A 25 -23.12 0.83 17.69
N LEU A 26 -23.59 2.04 18.01
CA LEU A 26 -23.56 3.18 17.10
C LEU A 26 -22.13 3.64 16.82
N GLU A 27 -21.27 3.76 17.83
CA GLU A 27 -19.87 4.18 17.61
C GLU A 27 -19.09 3.14 16.80
N ALA A 28 -19.26 1.85 17.09
CA ALA A 28 -18.62 0.78 16.31
C ALA A 28 -19.08 0.78 14.85
N SER A 29 -20.39 1.01 14.61
CA SER A 29 -20.96 1.12 13.25
C SER A 29 -20.48 2.36 12.50
N GLN A 30 -20.35 3.50 13.18
CA GLN A 30 -19.75 4.72 12.63
C GLN A 30 -18.28 4.50 12.27
N ALA A 31 -17.52 3.83 13.14
CA ALA A 31 -16.14 3.45 12.89
C ALA A 31 -16.02 2.56 11.64
N ASP A 32 -16.86 1.54 11.51
CA ASP A 32 -16.88 0.65 10.33
C ASP A 32 -17.24 1.39 9.05
N THR A 33 -18.19 2.32 9.14
CA THR A 33 -18.57 3.17 8.02
C THR A 33 -17.37 4.01 7.57
N LEU A 34 -16.64 4.64 8.50
CA LEU A 34 -15.43 5.40 8.19
C LEU A 34 -14.30 4.51 7.66
N PHE A 35 -14.12 3.33 8.25
CA PHE A 35 -13.14 2.33 7.80
C PHE A 35 -13.40 1.91 6.36
N GLY A 36 -14.65 1.55 6.02
CA GLY A 36 -15.05 1.18 4.66
C GLY A 36 -14.90 2.32 3.64
N LYS A 37 -14.82 3.57 4.12
CA LYS A 37 -14.54 4.76 3.32
C LYS A 37 -13.05 5.13 3.26
N ALA A 38 -12.18 4.29 3.80
CA ALA A 38 -10.74 4.54 3.98
C ALA A 38 -10.41 5.80 4.79
N ALA A 39 -11.35 6.29 5.61
CA ALA A 39 -11.17 7.41 6.52
C ALA A 39 -10.54 6.92 7.84
N TYR A 40 -9.39 6.25 7.76
CA TYR A 40 -8.79 5.51 8.87
C TYR A 40 -8.45 6.40 10.07
N VAL A 41 -8.00 7.64 9.83
CA VAL A 41 -7.70 8.61 10.90
C VAL A 41 -8.94 8.89 11.74
N LEU A 42 -10.10 9.10 11.09
CA LEU A 42 -11.36 9.32 11.81
C LEU A 42 -11.88 8.03 12.44
N ALA A 43 -11.77 6.89 11.76
CA ALA A 43 -12.23 5.61 12.27
C ALA A 43 -11.51 5.21 13.58
N ILE A 44 -10.24 5.58 13.74
CA ILE A 44 -9.46 5.31 14.96
C ILE A 44 -10.15 5.84 16.21
N ASP A 45 -10.62 7.08 16.18
CA ASP A 45 -11.20 7.72 17.36
C ASP A 45 -12.53 7.04 17.74
N TYR A 46 -13.37 6.74 16.76
CA TYR A 46 -14.62 5.99 16.98
C TYR A 46 -14.37 4.57 17.46
N TYR A 47 -13.38 3.84 16.93
CA TYR A 47 -13.05 2.51 17.44
C TYR A 47 -12.55 2.55 18.88
N LYS A 48 -11.70 3.53 19.24
CA LYS A 48 -11.25 3.71 20.63
C LYS A 48 -12.43 3.99 21.56
N GLU A 49 -13.34 4.85 21.15
CA GLU A 49 -14.54 5.18 21.92
C GLU A 49 -15.43 3.95 22.11
N ALA A 50 -15.71 3.20 21.03
CA ALA A 50 -16.48 1.96 21.07
C ALA A 50 -15.87 0.91 22.01
N ILE A 51 -14.54 0.73 21.99
CA ILE A 51 -13.82 -0.17 22.90
C ILE A 51 -13.95 0.29 24.36
N SER A 52 -13.87 1.59 24.62
CA SER A 52 -13.92 2.13 25.99
C SER A 52 -15.31 2.03 26.64
N LYS A 53 -16.38 2.07 25.83
CA LYS A 53 -17.75 2.05 26.32
C LYS A 53 -18.33 0.65 26.43
N THR A 54 -17.79 -0.31 25.70
CA THR A 54 -18.38 -1.65 25.65
C THR A 54 -17.97 -2.54 26.83
N SER A 55 -18.94 -3.27 27.36
CA SER A 55 -18.73 -4.40 28.28
C SER A 55 -18.73 -5.76 27.56
N ASP A 56 -19.05 -5.81 26.27
CA ASP A 56 -19.04 -7.03 25.47
C ASP A 56 -17.63 -7.32 24.95
N SER A 57 -17.02 -8.38 25.48
CA SER A 57 -15.68 -8.83 25.10
C SER A 57 -15.56 -9.15 23.60
N SER A 58 -16.61 -9.72 22.99
CA SER A 58 -16.60 -10.06 21.56
C SER A 58 -16.53 -8.79 20.70
N MET A 59 -17.39 -7.80 21.02
CA MET A 59 -17.39 -6.52 20.31
C MET A 59 -16.09 -5.74 20.56
N ALA A 60 -15.57 -5.73 21.78
CA ALA A 60 -14.28 -5.12 22.10
C ALA A 60 -13.17 -5.72 21.23
N CYS A 61 -13.09 -7.05 21.17
CA CYS A 61 -12.08 -7.75 20.37
C CYS A 61 -12.20 -7.46 18.87
N ARG A 62 -13.42 -7.45 18.33
CA ARG A 62 -13.66 -7.06 16.93
C ARG A 62 -13.16 -5.64 16.65
N CYS A 63 -13.49 -4.68 17.52
CA CYS A 63 -13.07 -3.29 17.35
C CYS A 63 -11.55 -3.12 17.52
N LYS A 64 -10.91 -3.84 18.45
CA LYS A 64 -9.44 -3.87 18.57
C LYS A 64 -8.78 -4.36 17.28
N LYS A 65 -9.28 -5.46 16.68
CA LYS A 65 -8.76 -5.98 15.40
C LYS A 65 -8.91 -4.96 14.27
N GLN A 66 -10.05 -4.27 14.18
CA GLN A 66 -10.24 -3.21 13.18
C GLN A 66 -9.36 -1.98 13.43
N LEU A 67 -9.18 -1.59 14.69
CA LEU A 67 -8.27 -0.51 15.08
C LEU A 67 -6.81 -0.84 14.73
N ALA A 68 -6.37 -2.09 14.95
CA ALA A 68 -5.06 -2.56 14.53
C ALA A 68 -4.88 -2.43 13.01
N LYS A 69 -5.92 -2.78 12.23
CA LYS A 69 -5.92 -2.59 10.77
C LYS A 69 -5.84 -1.11 10.39
N CYS A 70 -6.57 -0.21 11.05
CA CYS A 70 -6.41 1.24 10.80
C CYS A 70 -4.96 1.69 11.00
N TYR A 71 -4.32 1.29 12.10
CA TYR A 71 -2.92 1.61 12.35
C TYR A 71 -1.99 1.00 11.28
N SER A 72 -2.29 -0.20 10.83
CA SER A 72 -1.54 -0.87 9.77
C SER A 72 -1.66 -0.12 8.44
N MET A 73 -2.88 0.29 8.06
CA MET A 73 -3.17 1.04 6.83
C MET A 73 -2.55 2.44 6.82
N LEU A 74 -2.32 3.03 7.99
CA LEU A 74 -1.66 4.33 8.16
C LEU A 74 -0.14 4.22 8.38
N ASN A 75 0.41 3.01 8.33
CA ASN A 75 1.82 2.73 8.65
C ASN A 75 2.23 3.17 10.08
N TYR A 76 1.30 3.20 11.03
CA TYR A 76 1.57 3.49 12.45
C TYR A 76 2.04 2.22 13.17
N SER A 77 3.23 1.73 12.78
CA SER A 77 3.76 0.39 13.14
C SER A 77 3.81 0.14 14.65
N THR A 78 4.26 1.11 15.46
CA THR A 78 4.30 0.98 16.93
C THR A 78 2.91 0.82 17.54
N SER A 79 1.94 1.61 17.07
CA SER A 79 0.55 1.52 17.52
C SER A 79 -0.11 0.21 17.10
N ALA A 80 0.14 -0.24 15.86
CA ALA A 80 -0.33 -1.53 15.36
C ALA A 80 0.23 -2.69 16.20
N ASN A 81 1.55 -2.71 16.43
CA ASN A 81 2.21 -3.73 17.25
C ASN A 81 1.66 -3.76 18.68
N SER A 82 1.48 -2.59 19.32
CA SER A 82 0.84 -2.50 20.64
C SER A 82 -0.57 -3.09 20.64
N MET A 83 -1.37 -2.83 19.60
CA MET A 83 -2.73 -3.35 19.49
C MET A 83 -2.74 -4.86 19.27
N TYR A 84 -1.86 -5.40 18.43
CA TYR A 84 -1.76 -6.85 18.22
C TYR A 84 -1.31 -7.60 19.47
N LYS A 85 -0.41 -7.02 20.28
CA LYS A 85 -0.06 -7.58 21.59
C LYS A 85 -1.28 -7.68 22.51
N ASP A 86 -2.08 -6.63 22.57
CA ASP A 86 -3.33 -6.63 23.35
C ASP A 86 -4.34 -7.65 22.80
N ILE A 87 -4.52 -7.73 21.48
CA ILE A 87 -5.40 -8.71 20.82
C ILE A 87 -5.01 -10.15 21.21
N ILE A 88 -3.72 -10.49 21.15
CA ILE A 88 -3.23 -11.84 21.48
C ILE A 88 -3.43 -12.18 22.98
N GLN A 89 -3.36 -11.18 23.85
CA GLN A 89 -3.53 -11.38 25.29
C GLN A 89 -4.99 -11.41 25.75
N SER A 90 -5.87 -10.69 25.06
CA SER A 90 -7.23 -10.41 25.55
C SER A 90 -8.36 -10.95 24.67
N CYS A 91 -8.05 -11.48 23.48
CA CYS A 91 -9.04 -11.90 22.50
C CYS A 91 -8.82 -13.33 22.01
N ASN A 92 -9.88 -13.92 21.46
CA ASN A 92 -9.75 -15.12 20.66
C ASN A 92 -9.06 -14.77 19.32
N THR A 93 -7.89 -15.33 19.09
CA THR A 93 -7.06 -15.09 17.90
C THR A 93 -7.06 -16.28 16.96
N ASP A 94 -7.13 -16.00 15.67
CA ASP A 94 -6.90 -17.00 14.63
C ASP A 94 -5.45 -16.94 14.09
N LEU A 95 -5.12 -17.85 13.18
CA LEU A 95 -3.80 -17.87 12.53
C LEU A 95 -3.52 -16.58 11.75
N GLN A 96 -4.54 -15.90 11.26
CA GLN A 96 -4.39 -14.68 10.48
C GLN A 96 -4.03 -13.48 11.37
N ASP A 97 -4.60 -13.39 12.57
CA ASP A 97 -4.20 -12.41 13.59
C ASP A 97 -2.73 -12.60 13.99
N LEU A 98 -2.30 -13.85 14.21
CA LEU A 98 -0.92 -14.19 14.52
C LEU A 98 0.04 -13.80 13.38
N LYS A 99 -0.32 -14.12 12.13
CA LYS A 99 0.46 -13.72 10.95
C LYS A 99 0.57 -12.20 10.80
N ASN A 100 -0.52 -11.48 11.02
CA ASN A 100 -0.50 -10.02 10.98
C ASN A 100 0.43 -9.45 12.07
N PHE A 101 0.38 -10.00 13.29
CA PHE A 101 1.29 -9.60 14.35
C PHE A 101 2.77 -9.87 14.01
N ALA A 102 3.06 -11.06 13.45
CA ALA A 102 4.40 -11.42 13.00
C ALA A 102 4.94 -10.44 11.94
N ARG A 103 4.11 -10.00 10.97
CA ARG A 103 4.49 -8.97 9.99
C ARG A 103 4.88 -7.65 10.64
N HIS A 104 4.13 -7.21 11.66
CA HIS A 104 4.49 -6.00 12.40
C HIS A 104 5.78 -6.15 13.21
N LEU A 105 6.06 -7.35 13.75
CA LEU A 105 7.35 -7.63 14.36
C LEU A 105 8.48 -7.54 13.33
N GLN A 106 8.29 -8.04 12.10
CA GLN A 106 9.28 -7.86 11.02
C GLN A 106 9.55 -6.37 10.74
N LYS A 107 8.51 -5.52 10.65
CA LYS A 107 8.67 -4.06 10.42
C LYS A 107 9.49 -3.37 11.51
N GLU A 108 9.37 -3.81 12.75
CA GLU A 108 10.20 -3.30 13.86
C GLU A 108 11.64 -3.87 13.83
N GLY A 109 11.87 -4.94 13.07
CA GLY A 109 13.16 -5.65 12.99
C GLY A 109 13.27 -6.82 13.98
N GLU A 110 12.17 -7.25 14.57
CA GLU A 110 12.07 -8.31 15.57
C GLU A 110 11.91 -9.69 14.91
N TYR A 111 12.80 -10.03 13.98
CA TYR A 111 12.72 -11.21 13.11
C TYR A 111 12.69 -12.54 13.86
N GLU A 112 13.46 -12.67 14.93
CA GLU A 112 13.45 -13.89 15.75
C GLU A 112 12.09 -14.12 16.42
N LYS A 113 11.41 -13.05 16.85
CA LYS A 113 10.07 -13.15 17.42
C LYS A 113 9.05 -13.48 16.33
N ALA A 114 9.13 -12.82 15.18
CA ALA A 114 8.26 -13.11 14.02
C ALA A 114 8.40 -14.57 13.57
N LYS A 115 9.62 -15.08 13.42
CA LYS A 115 9.93 -16.46 13.05
C LYS A 115 9.25 -17.48 13.97
N ARG A 116 9.30 -17.28 15.28
CA ARG A 116 8.65 -18.19 16.26
C ARG A 116 7.14 -18.26 16.05
N ILE A 117 6.51 -17.12 15.73
CA ILE A 117 5.07 -17.07 15.45
C ILE A 117 4.76 -17.80 14.15
N TYR A 118 5.50 -17.51 13.07
CA TYR A 118 5.32 -18.23 11.80
C TYR A 118 5.53 -19.73 11.93
N SER A 119 6.53 -20.15 12.70
CA SER A 119 6.73 -21.56 13.03
C SER A 119 5.53 -22.16 13.75
N SER A 120 4.92 -21.43 14.68
CA SER A 120 3.72 -21.89 15.37
C SER A 120 2.52 -22.00 14.43
N CYS A 121 2.34 -21.04 13.51
CA CYS A 121 1.31 -21.08 12.50
C CYS A 121 1.49 -22.28 11.54
N TYR A 122 2.72 -22.52 11.07
CA TYR A 122 3.04 -23.65 10.18
C TYR A 122 2.88 -25.01 10.88
N LEU A 123 3.19 -25.10 12.18
CA LEU A 123 2.94 -26.32 12.95
C LEU A 123 1.44 -26.58 13.16
N ALA A 124 0.63 -25.52 13.25
CA ALA A 124 -0.83 -25.64 13.34
C ALA A 124 -1.47 -26.01 11.99
N ASP A 125 -0.90 -25.53 10.88
CA ASP A 125 -1.31 -25.87 9.52
C ASP A 125 -0.09 -26.02 8.60
N SER A 126 0.32 -27.28 8.39
CA SER A 126 1.48 -27.61 7.55
C SER A 126 1.31 -27.28 6.06
N SER A 127 0.11 -26.87 5.63
CA SER A 127 -0.15 -26.38 4.28
C SER A 127 0.05 -24.86 4.13
N ASP A 128 0.30 -24.13 5.23
CA ASP A 128 0.55 -22.69 5.23
C ASP A 128 1.95 -22.35 4.69
N VAL A 129 2.09 -22.39 3.35
CA VAL A 129 3.33 -22.06 2.63
C VAL A 129 3.81 -20.66 2.98
N PHE A 130 2.91 -19.70 3.21
CA PHE A 130 3.28 -18.33 3.56
C PHE A 130 4.05 -18.27 4.89
N SER A 131 3.59 -19.00 5.91
CA SER A 131 4.30 -19.07 7.19
C SER A 131 5.67 -19.72 7.04
N TYR A 132 5.77 -20.81 6.26
CA TYR A 132 7.04 -21.47 5.97
C TYR A 132 8.04 -20.53 5.27
N GLU A 133 7.63 -19.85 4.20
CA GLU A 133 8.48 -18.89 3.47
C GLU A 133 8.88 -17.69 4.34
N SER A 134 7.96 -17.21 5.18
CA SER A 134 8.24 -16.09 6.08
C SER A 134 9.29 -16.45 7.14
N MET A 135 9.35 -17.71 7.60
CA MET A 135 10.44 -18.17 8.47
C MET A 135 11.80 -18.10 7.77
N TYR A 136 11.85 -18.51 6.50
CA TYR A 136 13.08 -18.42 5.68
C TYR A 136 13.56 -16.97 5.51
N PHE A 137 12.64 -16.03 5.24
CA PHE A 137 12.99 -14.61 5.16
C PHE A 137 13.49 -14.03 6.49
N CYS A 138 12.90 -14.44 7.62
CA CYS A 138 13.40 -14.05 8.94
C CYS A 138 14.84 -14.53 9.21
N ASP A 139 15.22 -15.72 8.71
CA ASP A 139 16.57 -16.26 8.87
C ASP A 139 17.59 -15.58 7.95
N THR A 140 17.19 -15.33 6.71
CA THR A 140 18.10 -14.82 5.68
C THR A 140 18.46 -13.36 5.90
N ILE A 141 17.59 -12.54 6.48
CA ILE A 141 17.87 -11.10 6.59
C ILE A 141 19.14 -10.80 7.40
N ASN A 142 19.37 -11.54 8.50
CA ASN A 142 20.55 -11.38 9.34
C ASN A 142 21.83 -11.86 8.61
N GLN A 143 21.72 -12.90 7.78
CA GLN A 143 22.86 -13.44 7.03
C GLN A 143 23.17 -12.66 5.76
N ALA A 144 22.18 -11.99 5.19
CA ALA A 144 22.29 -11.33 3.92
C ALA A 144 22.98 -9.97 4.04
N PHE A 145 22.80 -9.23 5.14
CA PHE A 145 23.59 -8.01 5.41
C PHE A 145 25.10 -8.27 5.46
N ASP A 146 25.52 -9.45 5.92
CA ASP A 146 26.93 -9.84 5.98
C ASP A 146 27.50 -10.32 4.63
N LYS A 147 26.64 -10.54 3.62
CA LYS A 147 27.00 -11.09 2.30
C LYS A 147 26.80 -10.15 1.11
N ILE A 148 26.18 -8.99 1.29
CA ILE A 148 25.96 -7.98 0.23
C ILE A 148 27.31 -7.29 -0.04
N SER A 149 28.04 -7.64 -1.10
CA SER A 149 27.81 -7.38 -2.54
C SER A 149 27.72 -5.88 -2.85
N ASP A 150 28.57 -5.42 -3.75
CA ASP A 150 28.62 -4.17 -4.53
C ASP A 150 27.36 -3.29 -4.68
N VAL A 151 26.13 -3.83 -4.51
CA VAL A 151 24.87 -3.08 -4.59
C VAL A 151 24.64 -2.24 -3.33
N TYR A 152 24.42 -0.94 -3.50
CA TYR A 152 24.05 -0.05 -2.40
C TYR A 152 23.02 0.99 -2.84
N LEU A 153 22.28 1.52 -1.88
CA LEU A 153 21.22 2.50 -2.08
C LEU A 153 21.71 3.88 -1.60
N GLU A 154 21.63 4.87 -2.47
CA GLU A 154 21.94 6.27 -2.18
C GLU A 154 20.64 7.07 -2.02
N ASN A 155 20.45 7.70 -0.85
CA ASN A 155 19.32 8.61 -0.62
C ASN A 155 19.53 9.93 -1.39
N ILE A 156 18.56 10.30 -2.23
CA ILE A 156 18.70 11.46 -3.14
C ILE A 156 18.24 12.76 -2.45
N GLN A 157 19.16 13.43 -1.77
CA GLN A 157 18.87 14.57 -0.89
C GLN A 157 18.14 15.74 -1.57
N HIS A 158 18.48 16.04 -2.83
CA HIS A 158 17.85 17.12 -3.60
C HIS A 158 16.50 16.73 -4.18
N VAL A 159 16.14 15.44 -4.18
CA VAL A 159 14.79 14.96 -4.47
C VAL A 159 13.98 14.90 -3.19
N ASN A 160 14.48 14.38 -2.08
CA ASN A 160 13.68 14.05 -0.88
C ASN A 160 13.28 15.26 0.02
N SER A 161 12.28 15.08 0.88
CA SER A 161 11.76 16.00 1.91
C SER A 161 11.56 15.27 3.23
N ILE A 162 11.02 16.00 4.21
CA ILE A 162 10.45 15.44 5.45
C ILE A 162 9.07 14.77 5.24
N TYR A 163 8.53 14.79 4.02
CA TYR A 163 7.24 14.18 3.65
C TYR A 163 7.47 12.91 2.82
N ASP A 164 6.42 12.32 2.25
CA ASP A 164 6.57 11.19 1.34
C ASP A 164 6.94 11.67 -0.07
N ASP A 165 7.95 11.02 -0.63
CA ASP A 165 8.47 11.21 -1.97
C ASP A 165 8.59 9.86 -2.69
N VAL A 166 7.73 9.68 -3.70
CA VAL A 166 7.57 8.41 -4.42
C VAL A 166 8.07 8.55 -5.84
N ILE A 167 9.13 7.82 -6.20
CA ILE A 167 9.63 7.80 -7.57
C ILE A 167 8.55 7.23 -8.48
N ASN A 168 8.35 7.89 -9.61
CA ASN A 168 7.30 7.55 -10.52
C ASN A 168 7.84 7.08 -11.88
N GLU A 169 8.75 7.86 -12.47
CA GLU A 169 9.34 7.56 -13.77
C GLU A 169 10.75 8.14 -13.86
N VAL A 170 11.60 7.50 -14.67
CA VAL A 170 13.01 7.86 -14.83
C VAL A 170 13.31 8.02 -16.32
N ASN A 171 13.62 9.24 -16.73
CA ASN A 171 13.88 9.62 -18.11
C ASN A 171 15.27 10.23 -18.25
N ASN A 172 16.27 9.39 -18.51
CA ASN A 172 17.69 9.77 -18.57
C ASN A 172 18.09 10.55 -17.31
N ASP A 173 18.38 11.84 -17.44
CA ASP A 173 18.77 12.74 -16.35
C ASP A 173 17.57 13.36 -15.61
N THR A 174 16.34 12.96 -15.93
CA THR A 174 15.13 13.53 -15.35
C THR A 174 14.38 12.49 -14.50
N LEU A 175 14.10 12.84 -13.26
CA LEU A 175 13.25 12.07 -12.35
C LEU A 175 11.88 12.73 -12.27
N LEU A 176 10.83 11.95 -12.55
CA LEU A 176 9.46 12.30 -12.21
C LEU A 176 9.11 11.58 -10.93
N PHE A 177 8.66 12.32 -9.92
CA PHE A 177 8.30 11.77 -8.62
C PHE A 177 7.10 12.51 -8.05
N LEU A 178 6.35 11.80 -7.21
CA LEU A 178 5.22 12.33 -6.48
C LEU A 178 5.66 12.74 -5.09
N SER A 179 5.11 13.83 -4.57
CA SER A 179 5.44 14.31 -3.24
C SER A 179 4.22 14.80 -2.48
N SER A 180 4.09 14.40 -1.21
CA SER A 180 3.08 14.90 -0.25
C SER A 180 3.59 16.14 0.51
N ARG A 181 4.49 16.92 -0.10
CA ARG A 181 4.94 18.21 0.43
C ARG A 181 3.81 19.22 0.50
N LYS A 182 3.84 20.01 1.57
CA LYS A 182 3.05 21.25 1.66
C LYS A 182 3.49 22.23 0.57
N TRP A 183 2.56 22.69 -0.26
CA TRP A 183 2.84 23.67 -1.31
C TRP A 183 2.42 25.08 -0.89
N LYS A 184 1.20 25.23 -0.37
CA LYS A 184 0.65 26.51 0.10
C LYS A 184 0.31 26.45 1.58
N THR A 185 0.31 27.60 2.24
CA THR A 185 -0.12 27.74 3.64
C THR A 185 -1.54 27.23 3.87
N THR A 186 -2.41 27.38 2.87
CA THR A 186 -3.82 26.96 2.86
C THR A 186 -4.05 25.49 2.54
N ASP A 187 -3.01 24.73 2.15
CA ASP A 187 -3.16 23.30 1.90
C ASP A 187 -3.62 22.60 3.19
N LYS A 188 -4.60 21.70 3.05
CA LYS A 188 -5.10 20.86 4.13
C LYS A 188 -4.64 19.43 3.91
N LYS A 189 -4.40 18.73 5.02
CA LYS A 189 -4.14 17.29 5.00
C LYS A 189 -5.44 16.54 4.73
N SER A 190 -5.32 15.40 4.05
CA SER A 190 -6.45 14.49 3.85
C SER A 190 -6.89 13.88 5.16
N LEU A 191 -8.20 13.67 5.31
CA LEU A 191 -8.79 12.98 6.46
C LEU A 191 -8.60 11.46 6.37
N SER A 192 -8.16 10.92 5.23
CA SER A 192 -7.89 9.49 5.04
C SER A 192 -6.58 9.07 5.71
N ASN A 193 -5.49 9.79 5.42
CA ASN A 193 -4.11 9.40 5.74
C ASN A 193 -3.32 10.48 6.50
N ASN A 194 -3.90 11.66 6.78
CA ASN A 194 -3.23 12.79 7.43
C ASN A 194 -2.00 13.33 6.66
N GLN A 195 -2.00 13.20 5.33
CA GLN A 195 -0.96 13.70 4.43
C GLN A 195 -1.47 14.84 3.54
N TYR A 196 -0.56 15.69 3.04
CA TYR A 196 -0.95 16.62 1.99
C TYR A 196 -1.14 15.87 0.68
N PRO A 197 -2.03 16.35 -0.21
CA PRO A 197 -2.22 15.72 -1.50
C PRO A 197 -0.92 15.60 -2.29
N PHE A 198 -0.71 14.44 -2.90
CA PHE A 198 0.45 14.20 -3.74
C PHE A 198 0.40 15.10 -4.99
N ARG A 199 1.57 15.64 -5.33
CA ARG A 199 1.78 16.42 -6.56
C ARG A 199 2.97 15.88 -7.31
N MET A 200 2.94 16.01 -8.64
CA MET A 200 4.04 15.60 -9.50
C MET A 200 5.11 16.67 -9.57
N TYR A 201 6.35 16.24 -9.41
CA TYR A 201 7.54 17.05 -9.55
C TYR A 201 8.45 16.44 -10.60
N ARG A 202 9.15 17.32 -11.31
CA ARG A 202 10.25 16.99 -12.18
C ARG A 202 11.54 17.48 -11.54
N CYS A 203 12.52 16.60 -11.43
CA CYS A 203 13.86 16.97 -11.03
C CYS A 203 14.84 16.62 -12.13
N ASN A 204 15.65 17.60 -12.55
CA ASN A 204 16.85 17.31 -13.34
C ASN A 204 17.94 16.88 -12.37
N ASN A 205 18.40 15.64 -12.50
CA ASN A 205 19.34 14.99 -11.61
C ASN A 205 20.79 15.49 -11.79
N VAL A 206 21.08 16.18 -12.89
CA VAL A 206 22.38 16.82 -13.15
C VAL A 206 22.40 18.25 -12.59
N LEU A 207 21.31 19.00 -12.79
CA LEU A 207 21.22 20.40 -12.35
C LEU A 207 20.73 20.55 -10.90
N ASN A 208 20.23 19.47 -10.29
CA ASN A 208 19.55 19.46 -9.00
C ASN A 208 18.36 20.45 -8.92
N GLU A 209 17.81 20.81 -10.07
CA GLU A 209 16.68 21.72 -10.17
C GLU A 209 15.38 20.95 -10.10
N ARG A 210 14.50 21.37 -9.19
CA ARG A 210 13.19 20.79 -8.97
C ARG A 210 12.10 21.76 -9.39
N VAL A 211 11.24 21.32 -10.30
CA VAL A 211 10.08 22.07 -10.77
C VAL A 211 8.83 21.27 -10.45
N MET A 212 7.89 21.88 -9.74
CA MET A 212 6.55 21.32 -9.61
C MET A 212 5.88 21.41 -10.98
N LEU A 213 5.47 20.27 -11.52
CA LEU A 213 4.67 20.28 -12.74
C LEU A 213 3.24 20.63 -12.30
N ASN A 214 2.72 21.77 -12.76
CA ASN A 214 1.43 22.34 -12.32
C ASN A 214 0.23 21.53 -12.84
N PHE A 215 0.18 20.25 -12.48
CA PHE A 215 -0.97 19.41 -12.61
C PHE A 215 -1.86 19.65 -11.39
N GLN A 216 -3.18 19.69 -11.61
CA GLN A 216 -4.13 19.71 -10.51
C GLN A 216 -3.79 18.61 -9.50
N SER A 217 -4.01 18.88 -8.21
CA SER A 217 -3.85 17.92 -7.11
C SER A 217 -4.29 16.52 -7.51
N PHE A 218 -3.37 15.55 -7.48
CA PHE A 218 -3.68 14.14 -7.77
C PHE A 218 -4.43 13.47 -6.61
N GLY A 219 -4.69 14.21 -5.53
CA GLY A 219 -5.26 13.64 -4.31
C GLY A 219 -4.26 12.69 -3.65
N ASP A 220 -4.76 11.55 -3.19
CA ASP A 220 -3.94 10.43 -2.70
C ASP A 220 -3.50 9.48 -3.85
N GLY A 221 -3.80 9.84 -5.10
CA GLY A 221 -3.57 9.00 -6.28
C GLY A 221 -2.11 8.95 -6.68
N LEU A 222 -1.55 7.73 -6.72
CA LEU A 222 -0.14 7.49 -7.02
C LEU A 222 0.07 6.94 -8.43
N THR A 223 1.18 7.39 -9.00
CA THR A 223 1.80 7.17 -10.32
C THR A 223 1.26 7.94 -11.52
N ALA A 224 2.16 8.21 -12.45
CA ALA A 224 1.91 8.56 -13.83
C ALA A 224 2.82 7.74 -14.77
N THR A 225 2.39 7.45 -15.99
CA THR A 225 3.26 6.86 -17.02
C THR A 225 3.10 7.63 -18.32
N ASP A 226 4.22 8.05 -18.91
CA ASP A 226 4.27 8.69 -20.23
C ASP A 226 4.37 7.66 -21.37
N LEU A 227 3.58 7.86 -22.43
CA LEU A 227 3.71 7.23 -23.75
C LEU A 227 4.61 8.11 -24.59
N GLU A 228 5.69 7.56 -25.17
CA GLU A 228 6.58 8.21 -26.17
C GLU A 228 5.95 9.48 -26.78
N ASP A 229 6.21 10.59 -26.07
CA ASP A 229 5.90 11.99 -26.33
C ASP A 229 4.44 12.50 -26.40
N ASN A 230 3.38 11.71 -26.19
CA ASN A 230 2.01 12.21 -26.43
C ASN A 230 0.88 11.87 -25.44
N GLU A 231 1.01 10.93 -24.51
CA GLU A 231 -0.06 10.65 -23.53
C GLU A 231 0.46 10.28 -22.14
N ILE A 232 -0.02 10.97 -21.11
CA ILE A 232 0.34 10.70 -19.71
C ILE A 232 -0.85 10.09 -19.00
N PHE A 233 -0.72 8.86 -18.50
CA PHE A 233 -1.71 8.27 -17.60
C PHE A 233 -1.37 8.60 -16.15
N PHE A 234 -2.36 8.78 -15.28
CA PHE A 234 -2.11 8.99 -13.86
C PHE A 234 -3.30 8.60 -13.01
N SER A 235 -3.06 8.32 -11.73
CA SER A 235 -4.13 8.06 -10.77
C SER A 235 -4.57 9.34 -10.05
N LYS A 236 -5.88 9.50 -9.86
CA LYS A 236 -6.47 10.62 -9.11
C LYS A 236 -7.51 10.12 -8.15
N THR A 237 -7.48 10.64 -6.92
CA THR A 237 -8.54 10.39 -5.94
C THR A 237 -9.76 11.26 -6.20
N GLU A 238 -10.94 10.65 -6.15
CA GLU A 238 -12.24 11.29 -6.30
C GLU A 238 -13.19 10.85 -5.18
N PRO A 239 -14.14 11.70 -4.77
CA PRO A 239 -15.30 11.23 -4.03
C PRO A 239 -16.04 10.16 -4.84
N LYS A 240 -16.52 9.07 -4.22
CA LYS A 240 -17.45 8.17 -4.91
C LYS A 240 -18.77 8.91 -5.16
N LEU A 241 -19.42 8.58 -6.27
CA LEU A 241 -20.74 9.11 -6.61
C LEU A 241 -21.72 8.84 -5.45
N ASN A 242 -22.47 9.87 -5.04
CA ASN A 242 -23.45 9.85 -3.95
C ASN A 242 -22.90 9.65 -2.53
N ASP A 243 -21.58 9.67 -2.32
CA ASP A 243 -20.97 9.60 -0.98
C ASP A 243 -19.75 10.51 -0.84
N SER A 244 -19.96 11.69 -0.25
CA SER A 244 -18.94 12.73 -0.04
C SER A 244 -17.82 12.33 0.93
N PHE A 245 -17.97 11.21 1.65
CA PHE A 245 -16.97 10.74 2.62
C PHE A 245 -16.13 9.58 2.10
N SER A 246 -16.55 8.91 1.02
CA SER A 246 -15.82 7.79 0.45
C SER A 246 -15.00 8.25 -0.73
N ASN A 247 -13.72 7.91 -0.73
CA ASN A 247 -12.82 8.21 -1.83
C ASN A 247 -12.56 6.94 -2.62
N ARG A 248 -12.40 7.09 -3.94
CA ARG A 248 -11.83 6.06 -4.81
C ARG A 248 -10.72 6.67 -5.64
N THR A 249 -9.85 5.82 -6.15
CA THR A 249 -8.87 6.23 -7.15
C THR A 249 -9.42 5.89 -8.54
N ALA A 250 -9.23 6.79 -9.50
CA ALA A 250 -9.50 6.53 -10.91
C ALA A 250 -8.26 6.85 -11.74
N ILE A 251 -8.10 6.17 -12.86
CA ILE A 251 -7.04 6.48 -13.81
C ILE A 251 -7.55 7.58 -14.76
N TYR A 252 -6.68 8.51 -15.07
CA TYR A 252 -6.88 9.59 -16.02
C TYR A 252 -5.78 9.55 -17.07
N ARG A 253 -6.03 10.23 -18.19
CA ARG A 253 -5.04 10.50 -19.22
C ARG A 253 -5.03 11.98 -19.63
N PHE A 254 -3.84 12.48 -19.93
CA PHE A 254 -3.62 13.68 -20.73
C PHE A 254 -3.20 13.28 -22.14
N LYS A 255 -3.63 14.05 -23.15
CA LYS A 255 -3.00 14.04 -24.46
C LYS A 255 -2.18 15.31 -24.62
N ARG A 256 -0.95 15.20 -25.07
CA ARG A 256 -0.16 16.37 -25.47
C ARG A 256 -0.75 16.93 -26.76
N GLN A 257 -1.10 18.21 -26.76
CA GLN A 257 -1.49 18.96 -27.95
C GLN A 257 -0.47 20.08 -28.13
N PHE A 258 0.48 19.91 -29.05
CA PHE A 258 1.58 20.87 -29.28
C PHE A 258 2.40 21.14 -27.98
N PHE A 259 2.31 22.37 -27.45
CA PHE A 259 3.01 22.83 -26.24
C PHE A 259 2.14 22.75 -24.97
N GLU A 260 0.87 22.38 -25.09
CA GLU A 260 -0.08 22.33 -23.97
C GLU A 260 -0.59 20.91 -23.72
N LEU A 261 -0.91 20.63 -22.46
CA LEU A 261 -1.57 19.40 -22.07
C LEU A 261 -3.08 19.59 -22.20
N SER A 262 -3.79 18.60 -22.74
CA SER A 262 -5.25 18.63 -22.79
C SER A 262 -5.86 18.70 -21.38
N LYS A 263 -7.19 18.90 -21.29
CA LYS A 263 -7.88 18.59 -20.03
C LYS A 263 -7.73 17.09 -19.71
N PRO A 264 -7.55 16.70 -18.44
CA PRO A 264 -7.45 15.29 -18.09
C PRO A 264 -8.79 14.59 -18.35
N GLN A 265 -8.73 13.44 -19.01
CA GLN A 265 -9.89 12.60 -19.31
C GLN A 265 -9.79 11.32 -18.50
N LYS A 266 -10.89 10.88 -17.89
CA LYS A 266 -10.93 9.59 -17.20
C LYS A 266 -10.57 8.47 -18.19
N PHE A 267 -9.68 7.59 -17.77
CA PHE A 267 -9.22 6.43 -18.50
C PHE A 267 -9.62 5.19 -17.71
N GLY A 268 -10.36 4.27 -18.32
CA GLY A 268 -10.74 3.06 -17.62
C GLY A 268 -11.90 2.32 -18.27
N PHE A 269 -12.28 1.26 -17.57
CA PHE A 269 -13.38 0.36 -17.89
C PHE A 269 -14.53 0.73 -16.96
N ASP A 270 -15.74 0.89 -17.50
CA ASP A 270 -16.87 1.49 -16.78
C ASP A 270 -17.27 0.68 -15.54
N ASN A 271 -16.76 1.06 -14.36
CA ASN A 271 -17.47 0.86 -13.10
C ASN A 271 -17.16 2.00 -12.11
N ASP A 272 -18.19 2.40 -11.37
CA ASP A 272 -18.09 3.51 -10.41
C ASP A 272 -17.82 3.06 -8.97
N SER A 273 -17.72 1.76 -8.73
CA SER A 273 -17.58 1.16 -7.40
C SER A 273 -16.13 0.88 -6.99
N SER A 274 -15.26 0.59 -7.96
CA SER A 274 -13.88 0.13 -7.73
C SER A 274 -12.87 1.28 -7.86
N SER A 275 -11.74 1.10 -7.21
CA SER A 275 -10.53 1.90 -7.33
C SER A 275 -9.65 1.36 -8.46
N PHE A 276 -9.06 2.28 -9.22
CA PHE A 276 -8.13 2.01 -10.30
C PHE A 276 -6.89 2.86 -10.10
N GLY A 277 -5.75 2.19 -9.97
CA GLY A 277 -4.52 2.81 -9.50
C GLY A 277 -3.30 2.40 -10.31
N HIS A 278 -2.22 3.12 -10.07
CA HIS A 278 -0.86 2.75 -10.38
C HIS A 278 -0.61 2.34 -11.84
N PRO A 279 -1.09 3.12 -12.85
CA PRO A 279 -0.93 2.76 -14.25
C PRO A 279 0.54 2.63 -14.64
N ASN A 280 0.85 1.57 -15.39
CA ASN A 280 2.13 1.37 -16.05
C ASN A 280 1.95 0.83 -17.45
N LEU A 281 2.70 1.36 -18.39
CA LEU A 281 2.67 0.93 -19.78
C LEU A 281 3.97 0.21 -20.14
N SER A 282 3.87 -0.82 -20.96
CA SER A 282 5.04 -1.46 -21.53
C SER A 282 5.82 -0.53 -22.47
N PRO A 283 7.15 -0.68 -22.59
CA PRO A 283 7.96 0.16 -23.46
C PRO A 283 7.54 0.17 -24.94
N ASP A 284 6.93 -0.92 -25.42
CA ASP A 284 6.42 -1.05 -26.79
C ASP A 284 4.96 -0.55 -26.94
N GLY A 285 4.35 -0.08 -25.85
CA GLY A 285 2.97 0.42 -25.82
C GLY A 285 1.89 -0.63 -26.04
N ASN A 286 2.23 -1.93 -26.01
CA ASN A 286 1.29 -3.02 -26.29
C ASN A 286 0.56 -3.55 -25.04
N PHE A 287 1.09 -3.32 -23.85
CA PHE A 287 0.50 -3.76 -22.59
C PHE A 287 0.30 -2.59 -21.64
N PHE A 288 -0.88 -2.53 -21.04
CA PHE A 288 -1.22 -1.57 -20.00
C PHE A 288 -1.51 -2.32 -18.70
N PHE A 289 -0.71 -2.06 -17.69
CA PHE A 289 -0.82 -2.60 -16.35
C PHE A 289 -1.44 -1.56 -15.42
N PHE A 290 -2.23 -2.01 -14.46
CA PHE A 290 -2.79 -1.17 -13.41
C PHE A 290 -3.20 -2.05 -12.23
N VAL A 291 -3.60 -1.42 -11.13
CA VAL A 291 -4.11 -2.12 -9.95
C VAL A 291 -5.57 -1.78 -9.68
N SER A 292 -6.34 -2.73 -9.17
CA SER A 292 -7.75 -2.51 -8.83
C SER A 292 -8.27 -3.47 -7.76
N ASP A 293 -9.22 -2.99 -6.97
CA ASP A 293 -10.04 -3.77 -6.02
C ASP A 293 -11.36 -4.27 -6.66
N MET A 294 -11.41 -4.33 -8.01
CA MET A 294 -12.63 -4.73 -8.70
C MET A 294 -13.04 -6.18 -8.41
N PRO A 295 -14.36 -6.49 -8.43
CA PRO A 295 -14.85 -7.83 -8.12
C PRO A 295 -14.23 -8.92 -8.99
N GLY A 296 -13.93 -10.07 -8.37
CA GLY A 296 -13.28 -11.21 -9.04
C GLY A 296 -11.76 -11.25 -8.89
N GLY A 297 -11.16 -10.30 -8.16
CA GLY A 297 -9.78 -10.36 -7.69
C GLY A 297 -9.56 -11.32 -6.52
N PHE A 298 -8.31 -11.40 -6.05
CA PHE A 298 -7.85 -12.25 -4.95
C PHE A 298 -7.90 -11.55 -3.59
N GLY A 299 -7.87 -10.21 -3.56
CA GLY A 299 -7.76 -9.47 -2.31
C GLY A 299 -7.99 -7.99 -2.44
N GLY A 300 -7.12 -7.21 -1.79
CA GLY A 300 -7.16 -5.76 -1.77
C GLY A 300 -6.98 -5.16 -3.16
N MET A 301 -5.79 -4.66 -3.47
CA MET A 301 -5.47 -4.17 -4.81
C MET A 301 -4.74 -5.25 -5.60
N ASP A 302 -5.35 -5.74 -6.67
CA ASP A 302 -4.77 -6.75 -7.56
C ASP A 302 -4.16 -6.09 -8.80
N ILE A 303 -3.10 -6.67 -9.37
CA ILE A 303 -2.55 -6.27 -10.66
C ILE A 303 -3.35 -6.89 -11.81
N TYR A 304 -3.71 -6.04 -12.76
CA TYR A 304 -4.36 -6.39 -14.01
C TYR A 304 -3.55 -5.92 -15.21
N MET A 305 -3.77 -6.57 -16.36
CA MET A 305 -3.17 -6.22 -17.63
C MET A 305 -4.21 -6.15 -18.74
N CYS A 306 -4.08 -5.17 -19.62
CA CYS A 306 -4.79 -5.06 -20.89
C CYS A 306 -3.80 -5.12 -22.05
N LYS A 307 -4.23 -5.71 -23.17
CA LYS A 307 -3.48 -5.73 -24.43
C LYS A 307 -4.03 -4.65 -25.36
N LYS A 308 -3.16 -3.99 -26.12
CA LYS A 308 -3.56 -3.04 -27.17
C LYS A 308 -4.06 -3.80 -28.40
N LEU A 309 -5.28 -3.50 -28.82
CA LEU A 309 -5.97 -4.08 -29.97
C LEU A 309 -6.31 -2.95 -30.95
N GLY A 310 -5.35 -2.60 -31.80
CA GLY A 310 -5.43 -1.41 -32.64
C GLY A 310 -5.48 -0.13 -31.81
N ASN A 311 -6.60 0.61 -31.88
CA ASN A 311 -6.82 1.84 -31.12
C ASN A 311 -7.60 1.63 -29.81
N LYS A 312 -7.86 0.38 -29.42
CA LYS A 312 -8.60 0.03 -28.21
C LYS A 312 -7.75 -0.83 -27.27
N TRP A 313 -8.10 -0.83 -26.00
CA TRP A 313 -7.56 -1.77 -25.00
C TRP A 313 -8.50 -2.96 -24.87
N SER A 314 -7.95 -4.16 -24.67
CA SER A 314 -8.72 -5.34 -24.30
C SER A 314 -9.37 -5.16 -22.93
N SER A 315 -10.33 -6.03 -22.59
CA SER A 315 -10.78 -6.17 -21.21
C SER A 315 -9.61 -6.50 -20.27
N PRO A 316 -9.66 -6.05 -18.99
CA PRO A 316 -8.66 -6.40 -17.99
C PRO A 316 -8.53 -7.89 -17.75
N ILE A 317 -7.30 -8.36 -17.62
CA ILE A 317 -6.95 -9.74 -17.26
C ILE A 317 -6.20 -9.70 -15.93
N ASN A 318 -6.71 -10.38 -14.90
CA ASN A 318 -6.02 -10.54 -13.62
C ASN A 318 -4.75 -11.38 -13.81
N LEU A 319 -3.64 -11.02 -13.17
CA LEU A 319 -2.37 -11.74 -13.35
C LEU A 319 -2.29 -13.09 -12.63
N GLY A 320 -3.29 -13.46 -11.83
CA GLY A 320 -3.41 -14.75 -11.17
C GLY A 320 -2.77 -14.78 -9.77
N ASN A 321 -3.04 -15.86 -9.04
CA ASN A 321 -2.63 -16.04 -7.63
C ASN A 321 -1.11 -16.19 -7.39
N GLY A 322 -0.32 -16.39 -8.46
CA GLY A 322 1.14 -16.33 -8.36
C GLY A 322 1.65 -14.90 -8.19
N VAL A 323 0.85 -13.90 -8.57
CA VAL A 323 1.19 -12.47 -8.52
C VAL A 323 0.33 -11.76 -7.48
N ASN A 324 -1.00 -11.97 -7.53
CA ASN A 324 -1.96 -11.31 -6.67
C ASN A 324 -2.27 -12.15 -5.43
N THR A 325 -2.49 -11.48 -4.31
CA THR A 325 -2.72 -12.11 -3.00
C THR A 325 -4.01 -11.61 -2.37
N VAL A 326 -4.29 -12.03 -1.13
CA VAL A 326 -5.41 -11.47 -0.35
C VAL A 326 -5.15 -10.03 0.13
N TYR A 327 -3.95 -9.49 -0.07
CA TYR A 327 -3.54 -8.15 0.35
C TYR A 327 -3.37 -7.21 -0.86
N ASN A 328 -2.41 -6.29 -0.84
CA ASN A 328 -2.23 -5.30 -1.90
C ASN A 328 -0.96 -5.57 -2.69
N GLU A 329 -1.13 -5.60 -4.00
CA GLU A 329 -0.08 -5.50 -5.00
C GLU A 329 -0.16 -4.13 -5.68
N LEU A 330 0.93 -3.38 -5.65
CA LEU A 330 1.00 -1.97 -6.03
C LEU A 330 2.19 -1.70 -6.96
N PHE A 331 2.10 -0.61 -7.72
CA PHE A 331 3.21 -0.06 -8.51
C PHE A 331 3.80 -1.02 -9.56
N PRO A 332 2.96 -1.67 -10.40
CA PRO A 332 3.48 -2.51 -11.47
C PRO A 332 4.46 -1.71 -12.33
N PHE A 333 5.54 -2.35 -12.75
CA PHE A 333 6.57 -1.80 -13.62
C PHE A 333 7.06 -2.87 -14.59
N TYR A 334 6.57 -2.79 -15.83
CA TYR A 334 6.96 -3.73 -16.87
C TYR A 334 8.31 -3.33 -17.44
N PHE A 335 9.33 -4.07 -17.02
CA PHE A 335 10.70 -3.87 -17.45
C PHE A 335 10.93 -4.25 -18.92
N GLY A 336 10.10 -5.13 -19.47
CA GLY A 336 10.22 -5.65 -20.84
C GLY A 336 10.68 -7.11 -20.87
N GLN A 337 10.57 -7.73 -22.06
CA GLN A 337 10.89 -9.15 -22.28
C GLN A 337 10.15 -10.10 -21.31
N GLY A 338 8.91 -9.76 -20.97
CA GLY A 338 8.09 -10.55 -20.05
C GLY A 338 8.40 -10.35 -18.57
N VAL A 339 9.30 -9.44 -18.18
CA VAL A 339 9.63 -9.19 -16.76
C VAL A 339 8.77 -8.04 -16.23
N LEU A 340 8.07 -8.29 -15.12
CA LEU A 340 7.27 -7.31 -14.38
C LEU A 340 7.81 -7.22 -12.94
N PHE A 341 8.02 -6.00 -12.47
CA PHE A 341 8.25 -5.70 -11.05
C PHE A 341 7.00 -5.12 -10.43
N PHE A 342 6.81 -5.33 -9.14
CA PHE A 342 5.73 -4.74 -8.36
C PHE A 342 6.08 -4.77 -6.88
N SER A 343 5.36 -4.02 -6.07
CA SER A 343 5.48 -4.08 -4.61
C SER A 343 4.27 -4.80 -4.01
N SER A 344 4.48 -5.65 -3.01
CA SER A 344 3.39 -6.35 -2.33
C SER A 344 3.62 -6.41 -0.83
N ASN A 345 2.54 -6.30 -0.06
CA ASN A 345 2.51 -6.61 1.37
C ASN A 345 1.79 -7.93 1.67
N GLY A 346 1.58 -8.76 0.65
CA GLY A 346 0.89 -10.05 0.76
C GLY A 346 1.83 -11.24 0.72
N HIS A 347 2.81 -11.24 -0.18
CA HIS A 347 3.83 -12.28 -0.30
C HIS A 347 4.76 -12.34 0.91
N ALA A 348 5.36 -13.51 1.17
CA ALA A 348 6.37 -13.65 2.21
C ALA A 348 7.61 -12.81 1.87
N GLY A 349 8.18 -12.14 2.88
CA GLY A 349 9.20 -11.14 2.66
C GLY A 349 9.86 -10.65 3.95
N LEU A 350 10.57 -9.53 3.83
CA LEU A 350 11.42 -8.94 4.84
C LEU A 350 10.73 -7.85 5.66
N GLY A 351 9.69 -7.21 5.12
CA GLY A 351 9.12 -6.00 5.69
C GLY A 351 7.63 -5.83 5.43
N GLY A 352 7.18 -4.57 5.39
CA GLY A 352 5.79 -4.25 5.13
C GLY A 352 5.45 -4.49 3.66
N TYR A 353 5.72 -3.53 2.79
CA TYR A 353 5.78 -3.78 1.35
C TYR A 353 7.19 -4.17 0.94
N ASP A 354 7.32 -5.18 0.09
CA ASP A 354 8.56 -5.56 -0.56
C ASP A 354 8.42 -5.52 -2.08
N VAL A 355 9.51 -5.30 -2.79
CA VAL A 355 9.57 -5.41 -4.26
C VAL A 355 9.74 -6.87 -4.67
N PHE A 356 8.87 -7.31 -5.58
CA PHE A 356 8.87 -8.62 -6.20
C PHE A 356 9.03 -8.53 -7.71
N THR A 357 9.42 -9.65 -8.32
CA THR A 357 9.42 -9.83 -9.77
C THR A 357 8.64 -11.07 -10.19
N THR A 358 8.04 -11.03 -11.37
CA THR A 358 7.43 -12.17 -12.06
C THR A 358 7.77 -12.14 -13.54
N VAL A 359 7.76 -13.31 -14.18
CA VAL A 359 8.08 -13.48 -15.59
C VAL A 359 6.91 -14.10 -16.35
N LEU A 360 6.60 -13.56 -17.51
CA LEU A 360 5.67 -14.14 -18.46
C LEU A 360 6.34 -15.32 -19.20
N LYS A 361 5.99 -16.55 -18.82
CA LYS A 361 6.44 -17.81 -19.46
C LYS A 361 5.23 -18.53 -20.06
N LYS A 362 5.23 -18.82 -21.36
CA LYS A 362 4.14 -19.53 -22.07
C LYS A 362 2.75 -18.95 -21.75
N GLU A 363 2.64 -17.62 -21.87
CA GLU A 363 1.41 -16.85 -21.61
C GLU A 363 0.91 -16.84 -20.15
N LYS A 364 1.69 -17.38 -19.20
CA LYS A 364 1.38 -17.34 -17.77
C LYS A 364 2.47 -16.60 -17.00
N TRP A 365 2.06 -15.80 -16.03
CA TRP A 365 2.98 -15.18 -15.09
C TRP A 365 3.45 -16.22 -14.08
N THR A 366 4.74 -16.24 -13.77
CA THR A 366 5.31 -17.10 -12.72
C THR A 366 4.93 -16.58 -11.33
N ASN A 367 5.16 -17.39 -10.31
CA ASN A 367 5.09 -16.93 -8.92
C ASN A 367 6.04 -15.75 -8.69
N ALA A 368 5.61 -14.84 -7.82
CA ALA A 368 6.38 -13.70 -7.38
C ALA A 368 7.68 -14.14 -6.70
N THR A 369 8.78 -13.49 -7.04
CA THR A 369 10.10 -13.71 -6.42
C THR A 369 10.54 -12.41 -5.73
N ASN A 370 10.82 -12.48 -4.42
CA ASN A 370 11.28 -11.33 -3.63
C ASN A 370 12.70 -10.92 -4.07
N LEU A 371 12.95 -9.62 -4.22
CA LEU A 371 14.26 -9.11 -4.68
C LEU A 371 15.36 -9.12 -3.61
N SER A 372 15.05 -9.57 -2.39
CA SER A 372 15.98 -9.69 -1.26
C SER A 372 16.67 -8.37 -0.90
N VAL A 373 17.50 -8.38 0.14
CA VAL A 373 18.37 -7.25 0.45
C VAL A 373 19.47 -7.07 -0.63
N PRO A 374 19.95 -5.84 -0.88
CA PRO A 374 19.55 -4.60 -0.22
C PRO A 374 18.36 -3.90 -0.90
N ILE A 375 17.75 -4.49 -1.94
CA ILE A 375 16.61 -3.90 -2.64
C ILE A 375 15.35 -3.89 -1.80
N ASN A 376 15.18 -4.88 -0.95
CA ASN A 376 14.14 -4.94 0.08
C ASN A 376 14.78 -4.80 1.47
N SER A 377 13.95 -4.54 2.47
CA SER A 377 14.34 -4.25 3.84
C SER A 377 13.18 -4.52 4.80
N LYS A 378 13.34 -4.11 6.07
CA LYS A 378 12.25 -4.17 7.04
C LYS A 378 11.14 -3.12 6.83
N SER A 379 11.43 -2.14 5.99
CA SER A 379 10.59 -0.97 5.71
C SER A 379 9.59 -1.26 4.59
N ASP A 380 8.81 -0.25 4.19
CA ASP A 380 8.00 -0.32 2.98
C ASP A 380 8.85 0.03 1.76
N ASP A 381 9.04 -0.94 0.87
CA ASP A 381 9.85 -0.83 -0.35
C ASP A 381 8.97 -0.83 -1.60
N LEU A 382 8.89 0.34 -2.22
CA LEU A 382 7.85 0.71 -3.17
C LEU A 382 8.42 1.20 -4.50
N SER A 383 7.62 1.07 -5.55
CA SER A 383 7.81 1.77 -6.84
C SER A 383 9.21 1.64 -7.44
N LEU A 384 9.68 0.40 -7.64
CA LEU A 384 10.92 0.18 -8.39
C LEU A 384 10.76 0.71 -9.83
N ARG A 385 11.71 1.52 -10.28
CA ARG A 385 11.79 2.09 -11.63
C ARG A 385 13.22 2.00 -12.15
N CYS A 386 13.40 2.00 -13.47
CA CYS A 386 14.72 2.13 -14.08
C CYS A 386 14.72 3.17 -15.18
N ASP A 387 15.92 3.67 -15.48
CA ASP A 387 16.14 4.53 -16.62
C ASP A 387 15.95 3.78 -17.95
N LYS A 388 15.84 4.54 -19.06
CA LYS A 388 15.69 3.97 -20.41
C LYS A 388 16.86 3.06 -20.80
N THR A 389 18.07 3.29 -20.28
CA THR A 389 19.22 2.41 -20.54
C THR A 389 19.20 1.12 -19.73
N LYS A 390 18.29 1.00 -18.74
CA LYS A 390 18.13 -0.15 -17.85
C LYS A 390 19.38 -0.46 -17.01
N LYS A 391 20.14 0.59 -16.69
CA LYS A 391 21.39 0.51 -15.92
C LYS A 391 21.26 1.12 -14.54
N ILE A 392 20.37 2.10 -14.39
CA ILE A 392 20.18 2.81 -13.13
C ILE A 392 18.77 2.56 -12.66
N PHE A 393 18.65 2.04 -11.45
CA PHE A 393 17.37 1.78 -10.80
C PHE A 393 17.14 2.75 -9.66
N TYR A 394 15.88 2.99 -9.38
CA TYR A 394 15.41 3.82 -8.28
C TYR A 394 14.25 3.10 -7.60
N LEU A 395 14.13 3.28 -6.29
CA LEU A 395 12.96 2.85 -5.52
C LEU A 395 12.57 3.95 -4.54
N SER A 396 11.39 3.81 -3.96
CA SER A 396 10.96 4.61 -2.82
C SER A 396 10.82 3.78 -1.58
N SER A 397 11.26 4.31 -0.44
CA SER A 397 11.20 3.56 0.81
C SER A 397 11.26 4.43 2.06
N ASP A 398 10.66 3.96 3.16
CA ASP A 398 10.70 4.60 4.49
C ASP A 398 11.81 4.03 5.38
N ARG A 399 12.93 3.61 4.78
CA ARG A 399 14.10 3.08 5.51
C ARG A 399 14.65 4.08 6.50
N ILE A 400 15.17 3.54 7.61
CA ILE A 400 15.88 4.31 8.63
C ILE A 400 17.05 5.07 7.99
N LYS A 401 17.29 6.29 8.48
CA LYS A 401 18.28 7.27 7.96
C LYS A 401 17.85 7.95 6.66
N GLY A 402 16.59 7.79 6.24
CA GLY A 402 15.94 8.71 5.31
C GLY A 402 15.80 10.13 5.86
N LYS A 403 15.36 11.04 5.00
CA LYS A 403 15.08 12.45 5.25
C LYS A 403 13.64 12.68 5.74
N GLY A 404 12.70 11.83 5.33
CA GLY A 404 11.27 12.00 5.62
C GLY A 404 10.52 10.69 5.85
N GLY A 405 9.32 10.60 5.28
CA GLY A 405 8.55 9.36 5.25
C GLY A 405 9.11 8.44 4.18
N LEU A 406 8.39 8.25 3.08
CA LEU A 406 8.96 7.63 1.88
C LEU A 406 10.00 8.56 1.24
N ASP A 407 11.16 8.02 0.92
CA ASP A 407 12.24 8.71 0.21
C ASP A 407 12.60 7.98 -1.08
N VAL A 408 13.04 8.72 -2.09
CA VAL A 408 13.64 8.17 -3.31
C VAL A 408 15.11 7.80 -3.08
N TYR A 409 15.44 6.57 -3.45
CA TYR A 409 16.81 6.03 -3.43
C TYR A 409 17.25 5.65 -4.83
N LYS A 410 18.50 5.96 -5.16
CA LYS A 410 19.20 5.44 -6.35
C LYS A 410 19.92 4.16 -5.99
N ILE A 411 19.77 3.13 -6.82
CA ILE A 411 20.41 1.83 -6.64
C ILE A 411 21.66 1.78 -7.53
N HIS A 412 22.82 1.57 -6.91
CA HIS A 412 24.10 1.42 -7.60
C HIS A 412 24.47 -0.04 -7.78
N GLN A 413 25.23 -0.33 -8.85
CA GLN A 413 25.85 -1.62 -9.15
C GLN A 413 24.88 -2.81 -9.29
N PHE A 414 23.58 -2.52 -9.39
CA PHE A 414 22.54 -3.50 -9.61
C PHE A 414 22.48 -3.91 -11.08
N LYS A 415 22.77 -5.18 -11.40
CA LYS A 415 22.82 -5.65 -12.79
C LYS A 415 21.57 -6.43 -13.14
N THR A 416 21.06 -6.19 -14.34
CA THR A 416 19.88 -6.92 -14.84
C THR A 416 20.13 -8.42 -15.04
N SER A 417 21.39 -8.84 -15.16
CA SER A 417 21.79 -10.24 -15.12
C SER A 417 21.50 -10.93 -13.79
N ASP A 418 21.47 -10.17 -12.70
CA ASP A 418 21.21 -10.69 -11.35
C ASP A 418 19.76 -11.18 -11.26
N PHE A 419 18.84 -10.54 -11.98
CA PHE A 419 17.47 -11.03 -12.17
C PHE A 419 17.39 -12.33 -12.97
N ARG A 420 18.08 -12.40 -14.12
CA ARG A 420 17.98 -13.58 -14.98
C ARG A 420 18.56 -14.84 -14.33
N LYS A 421 19.54 -14.69 -13.44
CA LYS A 421 20.07 -15.80 -12.64
C LYS A 421 19.13 -16.24 -11.52
N ALA A 422 18.33 -15.33 -10.96
CA ALA A 422 17.31 -15.67 -9.95
C ALA A 422 16.02 -16.29 -10.55
N LEU A 423 15.85 -16.21 -11.88
CA LEU A 423 14.65 -16.62 -12.62
C LEU A 423 14.83 -17.90 -13.47
N ASN A 424 16.05 -18.44 -13.48
CA ASN A 424 16.45 -19.74 -14.04
C ASN A 424 16.79 -20.68 -12.89
#